data_AF-A0ABD5ZRV7-F1
#
_entry.id   AF-A0ABD5ZRV7-F1
#
_cell.length_a   1.000
_cell.length_b   1.000
_cell.length_c   1.000
_cell.angle_alpha   90.00
_cell.angle_beta   90.00
_cell.angle_gamma   90.00
#
_symmetry.space_group_name_H-M   'P 1'
#
loop_
_entity.id
_entity.type
_entity.pdbx_description
1 polymer ?
#
loop_
_entity_poly.entity_id
_entity_poly.type
_entity_poly.pdbx_seq_one_letter_code
_entity_poly.pdbx_strand_id
1 'polypeptide(L)'
;MRPRGVAVLALLCVLAGCSYGYAGAPTTPAPEPTATPTPTATATAEPTATPTPDGAEAYESGGIRVEGGSLPLDAGAVFDRTARVLDSDAAPPRRIVVLDDDESRDGGLAGASEPPFFRLFGLEAPETDGGEPGVAAYVAEPTTVYVNGRLTADPRLERVLAHEYVHVVQFRTGAVRSVRDAVDRTFDGRLASRATIEGAAVFGADTYWDTYLGNGTSPAADSLALYEGTTGAGRLSAAPYRFGYLHAAARVDDPANLSALYRDPPTTSEQLLHPNVTEGPARLSVRAAEDEWYASVSRQRYGEVFVRVALRAGVNRSAAARAAAGWGSDARIDFVNPARERGYAWVLRFDDAANATEFRAVAEAWLSERAEYDDATGTWVGEDGEYRLARADDRTVVWLAGDDDFVANASVAVTNGEVGVKA
;
A
#
# COMPACT_ATOMS: atom_id res chain seq x y z
N MET A 1 -2.73 -3.31 51.10
CA MET A 1 -3.77 -3.24 50.05
C MET A 1 -3.50 -2.02 49.19
N ARG A 2 -3.02 -2.21 47.95
CA ARG A 2 -2.85 -1.16 46.95
C ARG A 2 -3.63 -1.58 45.70
N PRO A 3 -4.43 -0.69 45.08
CA PRO A 3 -5.29 -1.07 43.98
C PRO A 3 -4.46 -1.30 42.72
N ARG A 4 -4.76 -2.41 42.02
CA ARG A 4 -4.24 -2.71 40.68
C ARG A 4 -5.04 -1.85 39.69
N GLY A 5 -4.39 -0.83 39.13
CA GLY A 5 -4.91 -0.09 37.99
C GLY A 5 -4.85 -0.97 36.75
N VAL A 6 -6.02 -1.26 36.18
CA VAL A 6 -6.15 -1.89 34.86
C VAL A 6 -5.84 -0.80 33.82
N ALA A 7 -4.70 -0.94 33.13
CA ALA A 7 -4.41 -0.14 31.95
C ALA A 7 -5.23 -0.71 30.78
N VAL A 8 -6.27 0.02 30.37
CA VAL A 8 -6.99 -0.23 29.12
C VAL A 8 -6.13 0.30 27.99
N LEU A 9 -5.50 -0.60 27.23
CA LEU A 9 -4.85 -0.26 25.97
C LEU A 9 -5.96 0.02 24.95
N ALA A 10 -6.20 1.29 24.63
CA ALA A 10 -7.07 1.67 23.52
C ALA A 10 -6.34 1.35 22.20
N LEU A 11 -6.82 0.32 21.50
CA LEU A 11 -6.33 -0.06 20.17
C LEU A 11 -6.88 0.97 19.15
N LEU A 12 -6.18 2.10 18.97
CA LEU A 12 -6.54 3.12 17.99
C LEU A 12 -6.43 2.54 16.56
N CYS A 13 -7.58 2.39 15.89
CA CYS A 13 -7.70 1.86 14.54
C CYS A 13 -7.40 2.94 13.50
N VAL A 14 -6.15 3.35 13.36
CA VAL A 14 -5.73 4.28 12.31
C VAL A 14 -5.89 3.58 10.95
N LEU A 15 -6.78 4.07 10.07
CA LEU A 15 -6.53 3.91 8.63
C LEU A 15 -5.26 4.70 8.38
N ALA A 16 -4.18 3.95 8.19
CA ALA A 16 -2.92 4.44 7.66
C ALA A 16 -3.17 5.61 6.71
N GLY A 17 -2.72 6.80 7.09
CA GLY A 17 -3.22 8.02 6.45
C GLY A 17 -3.01 8.05 4.94
N CYS A 18 -3.89 8.75 4.25
CA CYS A 18 -3.90 8.85 2.80
C CYS A 18 -2.73 9.74 2.34
N SER A 19 -1.66 9.14 1.82
CA SER A 19 -0.63 9.87 1.03
C SER A 19 -1.12 10.19 -0.40
N TYR A 20 -2.34 9.76 -0.72
CA TYR A 20 -3.04 10.06 -1.94
C TYR A 20 -3.13 11.58 -2.15
N GLY A 21 -2.59 12.06 -3.28
CA GLY A 21 -2.45 13.48 -3.57
C GLY A 21 -1.08 14.07 -3.20
N TYR A 22 -0.15 13.35 -2.58
CA TYR A 22 1.18 13.87 -2.29
C TYR A 22 2.25 13.11 -3.08
N ALA A 23 2.46 13.52 -4.33
CA ALA A 23 3.71 13.23 -5.04
C ALA A 23 4.45 14.56 -5.14
N GLY A 24 5.56 14.70 -4.41
CA GLY A 24 6.46 15.85 -4.56
C GLY A 24 6.87 16.00 -6.03
N ALA A 25 6.93 17.24 -6.51
CA ALA A 25 7.31 17.52 -7.89
C ALA A 25 8.71 16.93 -8.19
N PRO A 26 8.91 16.26 -9.34
CA PRO A 26 10.25 15.90 -9.77
C PRO A 26 11.03 17.18 -10.08
N THR A 27 12.13 17.42 -9.36
CA THR A 27 13.05 18.52 -9.60
C THR A 27 13.83 18.27 -10.89
N THR A 28 13.26 18.71 -12.01
CA THR A 28 14.03 18.88 -13.26
C THR A 28 14.63 20.29 -13.26
N PRO A 29 15.95 20.48 -13.43
CA PRO A 29 16.54 21.80 -13.51
C PRO A 29 16.04 22.54 -14.76
N ALA A 30 15.42 23.71 -14.54
CA ALA A 30 14.87 24.56 -15.59
C ALA A 30 15.99 25.24 -16.40
N PRO A 31 15.90 25.29 -17.75
CA PRO A 31 16.74 26.18 -18.55
C PRO A 31 16.24 27.64 -18.50
N GLU A 32 17.18 28.59 -18.60
CA GLU A 32 16.97 30.05 -18.54
C GLU A 32 15.95 30.60 -19.57
N PRO A 33 15.20 31.67 -19.23
CA PRO A 33 14.12 32.18 -20.06
C PRO A 33 14.61 33.09 -21.20
N THR A 34 14.05 32.89 -22.39
CA THR A 34 14.11 33.86 -23.50
C THR A 34 12.84 34.72 -23.51
N ALA A 35 12.99 36.05 -23.49
CA ALA A 35 11.91 37.02 -23.44
C ALA A 35 11.18 37.20 -24.80
N THR A 36 9.84 37.30 -24.79
CA THR A 36 9.00 37.74 -25.92
C THR A 36 7.64 38.24 -25.35
N PRO A 37 6.98 39.25 -25.95
CA PRO A 37 6.29 40.30 -25.20
C PRO A 37 4.80 40.07 -24.88
N THR A 38 4.37 40.79 -23.86
CA THR A 38 3.05 40.90 -23.23
C THR A 38 1.91 41.37 -24.15
N PRO A 39 0.78 40.65 -24.23
CA PRO A 39 -0.49 41.24 -24.65
C PRO A 39 -1.29 41.82 -23.47
N THR A 40 -1.86 42.99 -23.69
CA THR A 40 -2.74 43.74 -22.77
C THR A 40 -4.06 43.00 -22.50
N ALA A 41 -4.39 42.75 -21.23
CA ALA A 41 -5.66 42.17 -20.80
C ALA A 41 -6.71 43.25 -20.49
N THR A 42 -7.93 43.05 -21.01
CA THR A 42 -9.14 43.81 -20.68
C THR A 42 -9.75 43.31 -19.37
N ALA A 43 -10.07 44.22 -18.46
CA ALA A 43 -10.65 43.93 -17.15
C ALA A 43 -12.01 43.21 -17.25
N THR A 44 -12.12 42.05 -16.62
CA THR A 44 -13.37 41.32 -16.36
C THR A 44 -13.53 41.20 -14.85
N ALA A 45 -14.74 41.43 -14.37
CA ALA A 45 -15.07 41.65 -12.97
C ALA A 45 -14.72 40.48 -12.03
N GLU A 46 -14.17 40.84 -10.89
CA GLU A 46 -13.77 40.02 -9.74
C GLU A 46 -15.02 39.44 -9.03
N PRO A 47 -15.09 38.12 -8.75
CA PRO A 47 -16.14 37.58 -7.90
C PRO A 47 -15.88 38.01 -6.45
N THR A 48 -16.92 38.49 -5.78
CA THR A 48 -16.91 38.95 -4.40
C THR A 48 -16.38 37.88 -3.44
N ALA A 49 -15.21 38.11 -2.88
CA ALA A 49 -14.67 37.32 -1.77
C ALA A 49 -15.49 37.59 -0.50
N THR A 50 -16.04 36.53 0.09
CA THR A 50 -16.51 36.54 1.49
C THR A 50 -15.29 36.70 2.40
N PRO A 51 -15.30 37.60 3.40
CA PRO A 51 -14.12 37.82 4.24
C PRO A 51 -13.85 36.61 5.14
N THR A 52 -12.65 36.03 5.00
CA THR A 52 -12.08 35.05 5.93
C THR A 52 -11.44 35.77 7.12
N PRO A 53 -11.75 35.42 8.38
CA PRO A 53 -10.98 35.87 9.53
C PRO A 53 -9.67 35.08 9.60
N ASP A 54 -8.55 35.77 9.46
CA ASP A 54 -7.23 35.27 9.84
C ASP A 54 -7.24 34.91 11.34
N GLY A 55 -6.95 33.65 11.68
CA GLY A 55 -6.86 33.15 13.06
C GLY A 55 -8.11 32.47 13.63
N ALA A 56 -9.00 31.91 12.80
CA ALA A 56 -10.32 31.45 13.22
C ALA A 56 -10.31 30.27 14.23
N GLU A 57 -10.90 30.53 15.39
CA GLU A 57 -11.64 29.55 16.20
C GLU A 57 -12.60 28.74 15.30
N ALA A 58 -12.96 27.54 15.75
CA ALA A 58 -13.78 26.60 15.00
C ALA A 58 -15.00 27.24 14.31
N TYR A 59 -15.27 26.91 13.04
CA TYR A 59 -16.41 27.42 12.28
C TYR A 59 -17.25 26.29 11.67
N GLU A 60 -18.48 26.59 11.23
CA GLU A 60 -19.36 25.61 10.58
C GLU A 60 -19.27 25.72 9.05
N SER A 61 -19.04 24.60 8.37
CA SER A 61 -19.05 24.47 6.90
C SER A 61 -20.06 23.41 6.49
N GLY A 62 -21.24 23.84 6.03
CA GLY A 62 -22.33 22.94 5.64
C GLY A 62 -22.85 22.03 6.78
N GLY A 63 -22.77 22.50 8.04
CA GLY A 63 -23.16 21.71 9.23
C GLY A 63 -22.07 20.76 9.75
N ILE A 64 -20.83 20.89 9.25
CA ILE A 64 -19.64 20.21 9.76
C ILE A 64 -18.74 21.25 10.42
N ARG A 65 -18.37 21.02 11.68
CA ARG A 65 -17.44 21.89 12.41
C ARG A 65 -16.01 21.73 11.88
N VAL A 66 -15.34 22.81 11.54
CA VAL A 66 -13.94 22.82 11.08
C VAL A 66 -13.07 23.49 12.14
N GLU A 67 -11.96 22.84 12.52
CA GLU A 67 -11.00 23.29 13.55
C GLU A 67 -9.58 23.33 12.97
N GLY A 68 -8.70 24.19 13.50
CA GLY A 68 -7.27 24.21 13.16
C GLY A 68 -6.91 24.85 11.81
N GLY A 69 -7.88 25.46 11.11
CA GLY A 69 -7.66 26.08 9.81
C GLY A 69 -8.96 26.44 9.11
N SER A 70 -8.87 26.76 7.82
CA SER A 70 -10.03 27.06 6.96
C SER A 70 -10.05 26.17 5.71
N LEU A 71 -11.23 26.00 5.11
CA LEU A 71 -11.42 25.25 3.87
C LEU A 71 -12.05 26.20 2.84
N PRO A 72 -11.51 26.30 1.62
CA PRO A 72 -12.07 27.16 0.57
C PRO A 72 -13.30 26.55 -0.12
N LEU A 73 -14.10 25.74 0.59
CA LEU A 73 -15.28 25.05 0.06
C LEU A 73 -16.31 24.76 1.15
N ASP A 74 -17.55 24.45 0.74
CA ASP A 74 -18.60 23.95 1.62
C ASP A 74 -18.44 22.44 1.84
N ALA A 75 -17.96 22.05 3.02
CA ALA A 75 -17.66 20.67 3.37
C ALA A 75 -18.91 19.80 3.44
N GLY A 76 -20.03 20.32 3.96
CA GLY A 76 -21.31 19.61 3.99
C GLY A 76 -21.84 19.34 2.58
N ALA A 77 -21.73 20.32 1.68
CA ALA A 77 -22.15 20.12 0.28
C ALA A 77 -21.29 19.07 -0.45
N VAL A 78 -20.00 18.93 -0.11
CA VAL A 78 -19.15 17.83 -0.62
C VAL A 78 -19.64 16.49 -0.06
N PHE A 79 -19.95 16.41 1.24
CA PHE A 79 -20.49 15.18 1.85
C PHE A 79 -21.82 14.76 1.21
N ASP A 80 -22.77 15.68 1.05
CA ASP A 80 -24.08 15.39 0.46
C ASP A 80 -23.97 14.89 -0.99
N ARG A 81 -22.97 15.37 -1.72
CA ARG A 81 -22.67 14.91 -3.08
C ARG A 81 -22.03 13.52 -3.08
N THR A 82 -21.10 13.26 -2.16
CA THR A 82 -20.51 11.91 -1.98
C THR A 82 -21.55 10.89 -1.54
N ALA A 83 -22.41 11.23 -0.57
CA ALA A 83 -23.48 10.36 -0.11
C ALA A 83 -24.46 10.00 -1.25
N ARG A 84 -24.73 10.94 -2.15
CA ARG A 84 -25.51 10.70 -3.39
C ARG A 84 -24.82 9.73 -4.35
N VAL A 85 -23.51 9.88 -4.57
CA VAL A 85 -22.72 8.96 -5.42
C VAL A 85 -22.74 7.53 -4.86
N LEU A 86 -22.77 7.40 -3.54
CA LEU A 86 -22.76 6.11 -2.84
C LEU A 86 -24.17 5.54 -2.57
N ASP A 87 -25.24 6.24 -2.97
CA ASP A 87 -26.64 5.94 -2.57
C ASP A 87 -26.77 5.63 -1.06
N SER A 88 -26.23 6.51 -0.22
CA SER A 88 -26.09 6.28 1.21
C SER A 88 -26.83 7.33 2.06
N ASP A 89 -27.59 6.85 3.05
CA ASP A 89 -28.20 7.66 4.11
C ASP A 89 -27.30 7.86 5.33
N ALA A 90 -26.00 7.52 5.23
CA ALA A 90 -25.07 7.70 6.34
C ALA A 90 -24.91 9.19 6.67
N ALA A 91 -25.03 9.54 7.96
CA ALA A 91 -24.87 10.94 8.37
C ALA A 91 -23.41 11.46 8.17
N PRO A 92 -23.22 12.78 7.99
CA PRO A 92 -21.89 13.40 7.81
C PRO A 92 -21.01 13.26 9.04
N PRO A 93 -19.67 13.39 8.91
CA PRO A 93 -18.79 13.53 10.07
C PRO A 93 -19.18 14.79 10.85
N ARG A 94 -18.91 14.79 12.15
CA ARG A 94 -19.23 15.95 13.00
C ARG A 94 -18.18 17.04 12.89
N ARG A 95 -16.95 16.67 12.55
CA ARG A 95 -15.82 17.59 12.54
C ARG A 95 -14.77 17.27 11.47
N ILE A 96 -14.14 18.32 10.96
CA ILE A 96 -12.86 18.29 10.25
C ILE A 96 -11.81 19.00 11.10
N VAL A 97 -10.64 18.39 11.27
CA VAL A 97 -9.49 18.99 11.94
C VAL A 97 -8.39 19.21 10.90
N VAL A 98 -8.05 20.46 10.64
CA VAL A 98 -6.88 20.83 9.83
C VAL A 98 -5.66 20.75 10.73
N LEU A 99 -4.69 19.92 10.35
CA LEU A 99 -3.44 19.70 11.08
C LEU A 99 -2.35 20.59 10.52
N ASP A 100 -1.46 21.07 11.39
CA ASP A 100 -0.24 21.73 10.96
C ASP A 100 0.66 20.77 10.17
N ASP A 101 1.44 21.33 9.25
CA ASP A 101 2.30 20.60 8.31
C ASP A 101 3.23 19.56 8.98
N ASP A 102 3.65 19.82 10.22
CA ASP A 102 4.59 18.99 10.99
C ASP A 102 3.90 17.90 11.85
N GLU A 103 2.57 17.95 12.03
CA GLU A 103 1.81 16.99 12.87
C GLU A 103 1.25 15.80 12.07
N SER A 104 1.51 15.74 10.77
CA SER A 104 1.00 14.69 9.89
C SER A 104 1.69 13.36 10.17
N ARG A 105 0.91 12.39 10.66
CA ARG A 105 1.38 11.05 11.07
C ARG A 105 1.81 10.19 9.89
N ASP A 106 2.86 9.42 10.10
CA ASP A 106 3.25 8.29 9.25
C ASP A 106 2.28 7.11 9.44
N GLY A 107 1.89 6.49 8.32
CA GLY A 107 0.93 5.38 8.26
C GLY A 107 1.29 4.30 7.24
N GLY A 108 2.51 4.24 6.74
CA GLY A 108 2.89 3.22 5.74
C GLY A 108 2.64 1.77 6.23
N LEU A 109 2.26 0.86 5.31
CA LEU A 109 2.27 -0.59 5.61
C LEU A 109 3.68 -1.08 5.99
N ALA A 110 4.71 -0.34 5.60
CA ALA A 110 6.11 -0.63 5.84
C ALA A 110 6.60 -0.29 7.26
N GLY A 111 5.78 0.37 8.10
CA GLY A 111 6.17 0.77 9.47
C GLY A 111 6.30 -0.39 10.48
N ALA A 112 5.95 -1.62 10.12
CA ALA A 112 5.98 -2.78 11.01
C ALA A 112 7.17 -3.70 10.72
N SER A 113 8.34 -3.37 11.27
CA SER A 113 9.51 -4.21 11.51
C SER A 113 9.74 -5.45 10.61
N GLU A 114 10.13 -5.29 9.34
CA GLU A 114 10.94 -6.30 8.63
C GLU A 114 12.08 -5.70 7.73
N PRO A 115 12.89 -4.72 8.22
CA PRO A 115 13.85 -4.00 7.37
C PRO A 115 14.88 -4.88 6.63
N PRO A 116 15.54 -5.88 7.26
CA PRO A 116 16.62 -6.57 6.57
C PRO A 116 16.12 -7.51 5.47
N PHE A 117 14.98 -8.18 5.65
CA PHE A 117 14.39 -9.01 4.61
C PHE A 117 13.92 -8.15 3.42
N PHE A 118 13.27 -7.02 3.68
CA PHE A 118 12.76 -6.14 2.62
C PHE A 118 13.90 -5.52 1.80
N ARG A 119 14.98 -5.11 2.47
CA ARG A 119 16.19 -4.58 1.83
C ARG A 119 16.77 -5.54 0.80
N LEU A 120 16.92 -6.82 1.15
CA LEU A 120 17.43 -7.86 0.23
C LEU A 120 16.64 -7.95 -1.08
N PHE A 121 15.38 -7.51 -1.11
CA PHE A 121 14.54 -7.53 -2.30
C PHE A 121 14.28 -6.13 -2.88
N GLY A 122 15.09 -5.12 -2.53
CA GLY A 122 14.96 -3.74 -3.02
C GLY A 122 13.67 -3.06 -2.57
N LEU A 123 13.13 -3.47 -1.42
CA LEU A 123 11.88 -2.96 -0.85
C LEU A 123 12.13 -1.95 0.26
N GLU A 124 13.22 -1.20 0.18
CA GLU A 124 13.52 -0.13 1.13
C GLU A 124 12.57 1.05 0.96
N ALA A 125 12.45 1.86 2.01
CA ALA A 125 11.86 3.17 1.88
C ALA A 125 12.76 4.02 0.98
N PRO A 126 12.20 4.81 0.04
CA PRO A 126 13.01 5.73 -0.75
C PRO A 126 13.78 6.67 0.19
N GLU A 127 15.06 6.92 -0.08
CA GLU A 127 15.79 7.99 0.60
C GLU A 127 15.08 9.30 0.28
N THR A 128 14.41 9.90 1.27
CA THR A 128 13.74 11.17 1.07
C THR A 128 14.75 12.30 1.22
N ASP A 129 15.38 12.69 0.12
CA ASP A 129 15.96 14.03 -0.02
C ASP A 129 14.80 15.04 -0.08
N GLY A 130 14.32 15.42 1.11
CA GLY A 130 13.19 16.32 1.32
C GLY A 130 11.88 15.61 1.63
N GLY A 131 11.70 15.26 2.90
CA GLY A 131 10.41 14.94 3.54
C GLY A 131 9.56 13.84 2.88
N GLU A 132 9.44 12.69 3.55
CA GLU A 132 8.40 11.68 3.30
C GLU A 132 7.06 12.33 2.91
N PRO A 133 6.34 11.81 1.89
CA PRO A 133 5.02 12.32 1.52
C PRO A 133 4.10 12.31 2.73
N GLY A 134 3.81 13.49 3.27
CA GLY A 134 2.89 13.63 4.40
C GLY A 134 1.52 13.06 4.03
N VAL A 135 0.85 12.49 5.02
CA VAL A 135 -0.56 12.11 4.90
C VAL A 135 -1.37 13.36 4.54
N ALA A 136 -2.03 13.36 3.38
CA ALA A 136 -2.85 14.45 2.88
C ALA A 136 -4.14 14.61 3.69
N ALA A 137 -4.78 13.49 4.05
CA ALA A 137 -5.93 13.43 4.94
C ALA A 137 -6.08 12.01 5.53
N TYR A 138 -6.86 11.86 6.60
CA TYR A 138 -7.23 10.53 7.10
C TYR A 138 -8.49 10.54 7.96
N VAL A 139 -9.18 9.39 7.97
CA VAL A 139 -10.30 9.09 8.88
C VAL A 139 -9.94 7.88 9.75
N ALA A 140 -9.83 8.07 11.06
CA ALA A 140 -9.66 6.95 12.00
C ALA A 140 -11.00 6.46 12.57
N GLU A 141 -12.01 7.33 12.59
CA GLU A 141 -13.34 7.11 13.17
C GLU A 141 -14.39 7.91 12.39
N PRO A 142 -15.67 7.49 12.34
CA PRO A 142 -16.70 8.09 11.48
C PRO A 142 -17.11 9.53 11.84
N THR A 143 -16.55 10.09 12.91
CA THR A 143 -16.93 11.41 13.44
C THR A 143 -15.96 12.52 13.06
N THR A 144 -14.72 12.19 12.72
CA THR A 144 -13.64 13.17 12.51
C THR A 144 -12.86 12.84 11.25
N VAL A 145 -12.72 13.83 10.37
CA VAL A 145 -11.76 13.80 9.26
C VAL A 145 -10.58 14.70 9.62
N TYR A 146 -9.36 14.21 9.42
CA TYR A 146 -8.15 15.01 9.58
C TYR A 146 -7.63 15.39 8.20
N VAL A 147 -7.29 16.66 8.02
CA VAL A 147 -6.79 17.21 6.74
C VAL A 147 -5.45 17.89 7.01
N ASN A 148 -4.45 17.61 6.18
CA ASN A 148 -3.18 18.31 6.25
C ASN A 148 -3.35 19.77 5.80
N GLY A 149 -2.80 20.72 6.55
CA GLY A 149 -2.84 22.16 6.26
C GLY A 149 -2.40 22.51 4.83
N ARG A 150 -1.38 21.82 4.30
CA ARG A 150 -0.91 21.98 2.91
C ARG A 150 -1.99 21.73 1.87
N LEU A 151 -2.93 20.83 2.16
CA LEU A 151 -4.00 20.48 1.24
C LEU A 151 -5.04 21.60 1.12
N THR A 152 -5.13 22.52 2.10
CA THR A 152 -6.16 23.57 2.09
C THR A 152 -6.01 24.57 0.94
N ALA A 153 -4.79 24.72 0.41
CA ALA A 153 -4.48 25.54 -0.76
C ALA A 153 -4.39 24.71 -2.07
N ASP A 154 -4.53 23.39 -1.99
CA ASP A 154 -4.39 22.50 -3.14
C ASP A 154 -5.70 22.40 -3.94
N PRO A 155 -5.69 22.56 -5.27
CA PRO A 155 -6.89 22.39 -6.10
C PRO A 155 -7.52 20.99 -6.00
N ARG A 156 -6.79 20.02 -5.44
CA ARG A 156 -7.23 18.62 -5.26
C ARG A 156 -8.01 18.41 -3.95
N LEU A 157 -8.11 19.42 -3.08
CA LEU A 157 -8.79 19.33 -1.78
C LEU A 157 -10.18 18.68 -1.86
N GLU A 158 -11.03 19.14 -2.79
CA GLU A 158 -12.42 18.67 -2.87
C GLU A 158 -12.50 17.17 -3.18
N ARG A 159 -11.71 16.67 -4.14
CA ARG A 159 -11.70 15.23 -4.48
C ARG A 159 -11.03 14.38 -3.40
N VAL A 160 -10.09 14.92 -2.63
CA VAL A 160 -9.52 14.22 -1.46
C VAL A 160 -10.55 14.16 -0.33
N LEU A 161 -11.29 15.23 -0.06
CA LEU A 161 -12.41 15.19 0.90
C LEU A 161 -13.49 14.20 0.45
N ALA A 162 -13.80 14.11 -0.84
CA ALA A 162 -14.72 13.11 -1.36
C ALA A 162 -14.24 11.68 -1.04
N HIS A 163 -12.95 11.38 -1.20
CA HIS A 163 -12.32 10.10 -0.80
C HIS A 163 -12.49 9.84 0.70
N GLU A 164 -12.14 10.80 1.55
CA GLU A 164 -12.28 10.66 3.01
C GLU A 164 -13.74 10.45 3.44
N TYR A 165 -14.70 11.05 2.74
CA TYR A 165 -16.12 10.82 3.03
C TYR A 165 -16.60 9.44 2.63
N VAL A 166 -15.99 8.78 1.63
CA VAL A 166 -16.24 7.35 1.42
C VAL A 166 -15.83 6.55 2.66
N HIS A 167 -14.68 6.86 3.27
CA HIS A 167 -14.28 6.22 4.53
C HIS A 167 -15.26 6.49 5.67
N VAL A 168 -15.80 7.71 5.79
CA VAL A 168 -16.84 8.01 6.79
C VAL A 168 -18.05 7.07 6.61
N VAL A 169 -18.52 6.88 5.37
CA VAL A 169 -19.62 5.94 5.06
C VAL A 169 -19.23 4.51 5.38
N GLN A 170 -18.02 4.07 5.01
CA GLN A 170 -17.51 2.73 5.31
C GLN A 170 -17.43 2.44 6.81
N PHE A 171 -17.03 3.42 7.63
CA PHE A 171 -17.03 3.25 9.09
C PHE A 171 -18.44 3.18 9.66
N ARG A 172 -19.36 4.04 9.19
CA ARG A 172 -20.74 4.08 9.69
C ARG A 172 -21.53 2.82 9.35
N THR A 173 -21.26 2.25 8.20
CA THR A 173 -21.90 0.99 7.76
C THR A 173 -21.22 -0.25 8.33
N GLY A 174 -20.10 -0.11 9.05
CA GLY A 174 -19.33 -1.23 9.59
C GLY A 174 -18.49 -1.98 8.55
N ALA A 175 -18.41 -1.48 7.31
CA ALA A 175 -17.67 -2.09 6.21
C ALA A 175 -16.18 -2.27 6.54
N VAL A 176 -15.53 -1.26 7.13
CA VAL A 176 -14.11 -1.33 7.53
C VAL A 176 -13.85 -2.53 8.45
N ARG A 177 -14.72 -2.75 9.43
CA ARG A 177 -14.61 -3.87 10.36
C ARG A 177 -14.88 -5.20 9.65
N SER A 178 -15.96 -5.27 8.87
CA SER A 178 -16.32 -6.47 8.11
C SER A 178 -15.18 -6.98 7.24
N VAL A 179 -14.56 -6.08 6.46
CA VAL A 179 -13.46 -6.41 5.55
C VAL A 179 -12.20 -6.86 6.33
N ARG A 180 -11.87 -6.18 7.43
CA ARG A 180 -10.71 -6.55 8.27
C ARG A 180 -10.89 -7.88 9.00
N ASP A 181 -12.12 -8.19 9.42
CA ASP A 181 -12.44 -9.44 10.11
C ASP A 181 -12.49 -10.64 9.13
N ALA A 182 -12.61 -10.38 7.81
CA ALA A 182 -12.64 -11.42 6.77
C ALA A 182 -11.26 -11.96 6.36
N VAL A 183 -10.18 -11.25 6.69
CA VAL A 183 -8.81 -11.63 6.31
C VAL A 183 -8.00 -12.14 7.50
N ASP A 184 -6.97 -12.93 7.21
CA ASP A 184 -5.99 -13.28 8.24
C ASP A 184 -5.05 -12.10 8.58
N ARG A 185 -4.23 -12.29 9.63
CA ARG A 185 -3.27 -11.28 10.09
C ARG A 185 -1.89 -11.43 9.44
N THR A 186 -1.82 -11.94 8.21
CA THR A 186 -0.58 -11.93 7.42
C THR A 186 -0.38 -10.58 6.74
N PHE A 187 0.79 -10.36 6.12
CA PHE A 187 1.01 -9.17 5.30
C PHE A 187 0.06 -9.14 4.10
N ASP A 188 -0.08 -10.27 3.41
CA ASP A 188 -0.98 -10.48 2.28
C ASP A 188 -2.45 -10.16 2.63
N GLY A 189 -2.97 -10.74 3.72
CA GLY A 189 -4.34 -10.48 4.17
C GLY A 189 -4.57 -9.01 4.56
N ARG A 190 -3.62 -8.38 5.25
CA ARG A 190 -3.68 -6.94 5.56
C ARG A 190 -3.63 -6.08 4.30
N LEU A 191 -2.84 -6.45 3.30
CA LEU A 191 -2.76 -5.73 2.03
C LEU A 191 -4.07 -5.88 1.26
N ALA A 192 -4.63 -7.08 1.17
CA ALA A 192 -5.91 -7.33 0.50
C ALA A 192 -7.05 -6.53 1.12
N SER A 193 -7.22 -6.61 2.45
CA SER A 193 -8.23 -5.83 3.17
C SER A 193 -8.04 -4.32 3.02
N ARG A 194 -6.80 -3.81 3.11
CA ARG A 194 -6.52 -2.39 2.86
C ARG A 194 -6.87 -2.01 1.43
N ALA A 195 -6.53 -2.83 0.44
CA ALA A 195 -6.85 -2.56 -0.95
C ALA A 195 -8.36 -2.51 -1.20
N THR A 196 -9.16 -3.39 -0.59
CA THR A 196 -10.62 -3.30 -0.70
C THR A 196 -11.18 -1.99 -0.12
N ILE A 197 -10.65 -1.55 1.03
CA ILE A 197 -11.11 -0.31 1.71
C ILE A 197 -10.69 0.93 0.92
N GLU A 198 -9.39 1.07 0.64
CA GLU A 198 -8.82 2.23 -0.07
C GLU A 198 -9.28 2.28 -1.52
N GLY A 199 -9.29 1.13 -2.19
CA GLY A 199 -9.72 1.02 -3.58
C GLY A 199 -11.16 1.43 -3.81
N ALA A 200 -12.07 1.03 -2.92
CA ALA A 200 -13.45 1.45 -2.97
C ALA A 200 -13.61 2.97 -2.72
N ALA A 201 -12.77 3.55 -1.86
CA ALA A 201 -12.74 5.00 -1.64
C ALA A 201 -12.23 5.75 -2.88
N VAL A 202 -11.18 5.26 -3.53
CA VAL A 202 -10.70 5.80 -4.81
C VAL A 202 -11.79 5.69 -5.87
N PHE A 203 -12.48 4.53 -5.98
CA PHE A 203 -13.55 4.33 -6.96
C PHE A 203 -14.72 5.29 -6.76
N GLY A 204 -15.22 5.43 -5.52
CA GLY A 204 -16.28 6.38 -5.20
C GLY A 204 -15.87 7.85 -5.43
N ALA A 205 -14.62 8.20 -5.09
CA ALA A 205 -14.09 9.54 -5.36
C ALA A 205 -13.90 9.80 -6.87
N ASP A 206 -13.53 8.79 -7.65
CA ASP A 206 -13.37 8.89 -9.12
C ASP A 206 -14.72 9.20 -9.77
N THR A 207 -15.78 8.50 -9.37
CA THR A 207 -17.15 8.80 -9.83
C THR A 207 -17.64 10.17 -9.36
N TYR A 208 -17.31 10.59 -8.14
CA TYR A 208 -17.57 11.97 -7.69
C TYR A 208 -16.88 12.98 -8.59
N TRP A 209 -15.60 12.75 -8.90
CA TRP A 209 -14.80 13.64 -9.74
C TRP A 209 -15.41 13.74 -11.15
N ASP A 210 -15.78 12.62 -11.76
CA ASP A 210 -16.45 12.58 -13.06
C ASP A 210 -17.77 13.36 -13.05
N THR A 211 -18.54 13.23 -11.96
CA THR A 211 -19.88 13.81 -11.84
C THR A 211 -19.87 15.32 -11.57
N TYR A 212 -18.94 15.81 -10.75
CA TYR A 212 -19.01 17.16 -10.19
C TYR A 212 -17.82 18.07 -10.52
N LEU A 213 -16.66 17.50 -10.88
CA LEU A 213 -15.43 18.28 -11.08
C LEU A 213 -15.00 18.28 -12.56
N GLY A 214 -14.79 17.09 -13.13
CA GLY A 214 -14.50 16.87 -14.55
C GLY A 214 -13.24 17.56 -15.08
N ASN A 215 -12.35 18.04 -14.21
CA ASN A 215 -11.13 18.74 -14.58
C ASN A 215 -9.94 18.36 -13.67
N GLY A 216 -8.72 18.54 -14.18
CA GLY A 216 -7.50 18.12 -13.49
C GLY A 216 -7.28 16.61 -13.56
N THR A 217 -6.53 16.06 -12.59
CA THR A 217 -6.24 14.63 -12.51
C THR A 217 -7.34 13.91 -11.74
N SER A 218 -7.88 12.83 -12.33
CA SER A 218 -8.88 12.00 -11.66
C SER A 218 -8.23 11.16 -10.55
N PRO A 219 -9.02 10.76 -9.53
CA PRO A 219 -8.61 9.79 -8.53
C PRO A 219 -7.96 8.51 -9.04
N ALA A 220 -8.52 7.91 -10.08
CA ALA A 220 -7.95 6.73 -10.71
C ALA A 220 -6.57 7.01 -11.32
N ALA A 221 -6.43 8.13 -12.02
CA ALA A 221 -5.18 8.54 -12.64
C ALA A 221 -4.10 8.86 -11.58
N ASP A 222 -4.47 9.53 -10.48
CA ASP A 222 -3.56 9.81 -9.38
C ASP A 222 -3.11 8.54 -8.64
N SER A 223 -3.99 7.56 -8.43
CA SER A 223 -3.60 6.27 -7.84
C SER A 223 -2.56 5.53 -8.70
N LEU A 224 -2.67 5.62 -10.02
CA LEU A 224 -1.70 5.07 -10.96
C LEU A 224 -0.38 5.85 -10.91
N ALA A 225 -0.45 7.19 -10.94
CA ALA A 225 0.73 8.04 -10.86
C ALA A 225 1.49 7.82 -9.55
N LEU A 226 0.79 7.70 -8.42
CA LEU A 226 1.38 7.37 -7.13
C LEU A 226 2.07 6.01 -7.17
N TYR A 227 1.38 4.96 -7.63
CA TYR A 227 1.95 3.62 -7.69
C TYR A 227 3.16 3.52 -8.64
N GLU A 228 3.10 4.16 -9.81
CA GLU A 228 4.19 4.11 -10.79
C GLU A 228 5.35 5.08 -10.50
N GLY A 229 5.08 6.19 -9.80
CA GLY A 229 6.07 7.22 -9.45
C GLY A 229 6.92 6.91 -8.23
N THR A 230 6.67 5.79 -7.54
CA THR A 230 7.41 5.36 -6.35
C THR A 230 8.05 3.98 -6.55
N THR A 231 8.95 3.55 -5.67
CA THR A 231 9.66 2.27 -5.72
C THR A 231 9.60 1.56 -4.37
N GLY A 232 10.07 0.31 -4.31
CA GLY A 232 10.24 -0.44 -3.06
C GLY A 232 9.03 -0.41 -2.10
N ALA A 233 9.28 -0.03 -0.84
CA ALA A 233 8.25 0.09 0.19
C ALA A 233 7.18 1.16 -0.13
N GLY A 234 7.56 2.24 -0.82
CA GLY A 234 6.61 3.25 -1.28
C GLY A 234 5.61 2.65 -2.27
N ARG A 235 6.08 1.77 -3.17
CA ARG A 235 5.22 1.08 -4.14
C ARG A 235 4.31 0.06 -3.50
N LEU A 236 4.79 -0.67 -2.49
CA LEU A 236 3.94 -1.53 -1.66
C LEU A 236 2.87 -0.72 -0.91
N SER A 237 3.21 0.46 -0.41
CA SER A 237 2.27 1.34 0.30
C SER A 237 1.24 1.98 -0.64
N ALA A 238 1.60 2.23 -1.90
CA ALA A 238 0.70 2.73 -2.94
C ALA A 238 -0.19 1.65 -3.57
N ALA A 239 0.21 0.38 -3.50
CA ALA A 239 -0.47 -0.75 -4.13
C ALA A 239 -1.96 -0.87 -3.74
N PRO A 240 -2.37 -0.70 -2.48
CA PRO A 240 -3.78 -0.76 -2.08
C PRO A 240 -4.70 0.20 -2.85
N TYR A 241 -4.26 1.43 -3.10
CA TYR A 241 -5.06 2.41 -3.86
C TYR A 241 -5.25 1.96 -5.30
N ARG A 242 -4.15 1.57 -5.97
CA ARG A 242 -4.18 1.23 -7.39
C ARG A 242 -4.90 -0.10 -7.66
N PHE A 243 -4.47 -1.17 -6.99
CA PHE A 243 -5.05 -2.49 -7.22
C PHE A 243 -6.43 -2.63 -6.59
N GLY A 244 -6.69 -1.94 -5.49
CA GLY A 244 -8.02 -1.81 -4.93
C GLY A 244 -9.00 -1.12 -5.88
N TYR A 245 -8.61 0.00 -6.48
CA TYR A 245 -9.45 0.70 -7.47
C TYR A 245 -9.78 -0.23 -8.65
N LEU A 246 -8.77 -0.89 -9.21
CA LEU A 246 -8.97 -1.83 -10.32
C LEU A 246 -9.89 -2.99 -9.93
N HIS A 247 -9.76 -3.51 -8.71
CA HIS A 247 -10.63 -4.55 -8.21
C HIS A 247 -12.08 -4.07 -8.07
N ALA A 248 -12.31 -2.88 -7.51
CA ALA A 248 -13.64 -2.30 -7.40
C ALA A 248 -14.27 -2.09 -8.77
N ALA A 249 -13.57 -1.42 -9.69
CA ALA A 249 -14.03 -1.13 -11.04
C ALA A 249 -14.27 -2.40 -11.89
N ALA A 250 -13.62 -3.53 -11.57
CA ALA A 250 -13.84 -4.80 -12.26
C ALA A 250 -15.05 -5.59 -11.71
N ARG A 251 -15.55 -5.25 -10.52
CA ARG A 251 -16.59 -6.01 -9.80
C ARG A 251 -17.91 -5.26 -9.67
N VAL A 252 -17.88 -3.92 -9.72
CA VAL A 252 -19.08 -3.08 -9.68
C VAL A 252 -18.97 -1.96 -10.70
N ASP A 253 -20.09 -1.67 -11.37
CA ASP A 253 -20.18 -0.58 -12.36
C ASP A 253 -20.54 0.77 -11.74
N ASP A 254 -21.11 0.76 -10.53
CA ASP A 254 -21.65 1.94 -9.84
C ASP A 254 -21.26 1.91 -8.35
N PRO A 255 -20.71 3.00 -7.78
CA PRO A 255 -20.36 3.08 -6.36
C PRO A 255 -21.51 2.82 -5.38
N ALA A 256 -22.77 2.99 -5.78
CA ALA A 256 -23.93 2.59 -4.99
C ALA A 256 -23.91 1.09 -4.62
N ASN A 257 -23.20 0.27 -5.41
CA ASN A 257 -23.08 -1.17 -5.21
C ASN A 257 -21.82 -1.60 -4.41
N LEU A 258 -21.04 -0.65 -3.86
CA LEU A 258 -19.81 -0.96 -3.12
C LEU A 258 -20.02 -1.91 -1.92
N SER A 259 -21.23 -1.95 -1.36
CA SER A 259 -21.58 -2.91 -0.29
C SER A 259 -21.39 -4.38 -0.70
N ALA A 260 -21.42 -4.71 -1.99
CA ALA A 260 -21.13 -6.05 -2.49
C ALA A 260 -19.66 -6.44 -2.25
N LEU A 261 -18.72 -5.50 -2.44
CA LEU A 261 -17.29 -5.73 -2.22
C LEU A 261 -16.96 -5.97 -0.75
N TYR A 262 -17.71 -5.35 0.17
CA TYR A 262 -17.47 -5.48 1.60
C TYR A 262 -18.03 -6.77 2.20
N ARG A 263 -19.03 -7.38 1.53
CA ARG A 263 -19.64 -8.66 1.94
C ARG A 263 -18.81 -9.86 1.51
N ASP A 264 -18.10 -9.74 0.39
CA ASP A 264 -17.23 -10.78 -0.16
C ASP A 264 -15.89 -10.18 -0.62
N PRO A 265 -15.05 -9.70 0.31
CA PRO A 265 -13.78 -9.08 -0.03
C PRO A 265 -12.74 -10.14 -0.43
N PRO A 266 -11.76 -9.80 -1.28
CA PRO A 266 -10.60 -10.65 -1.50
C PRO A 266 -9.83 -10.85 -0.18
N THR A 267 -9.42 -12.08 0.07
CA THR A 267 -8.65 -12.49 1.25
C THR A 267 -7.15 -12.61 0.99
N THR A 268 -6.76 -12.60 -0.28
CA THR A 268 -5.37 -12.61 -0.76
C THR A 268 -5.15 -11.52 -1.80
N SER A 269 -3.90 -11.11 -1.97
CA SER A 269 -3.51 -10.18 -3.03
C SER A 269 -3.58 -10.76 -4.43
N GLU A 270 -3.61 -12.09 -4.57
CA GLU A 270 -3.94 -12.77 -5.84
C GLU A 270 -5.42 -12.57 -6.20
N GLN A 271 -6.35 -12.85 -5.28
CA GLN A 271 -7.78 -12.60 -5.50
C GLN A 271 -8.07 -11.11 -5.77
N LEU A 272 -7.28 -10.21 -5.15
CA LEU A 272 -7.34 -8.78 -5.44
C LEU A 272 -6.98 -8.48 -6.90
N LEU A 273 -5.87 -9.05 -7.40
CA LEU A 273 -5.36 -8.81 -8.74
C LEU A 273 -6.14 -9.54 -9.83
N HIS A 274 -6.73 -10.70 -9.50
CA HIS A 274 -7.42 -11.59 -10.43
C HIS A 274 -8.84 -11.87 -9.92
N PRO A 275 -9.83 -11.01 -10.26
CA PRO A 275 -11.18 -11.09 -9.68
C PRO A 275 -11.94 -12.39 -9.94
N ASN A 276 -11.48 -13.22 -10.88
CA ASN A 276 -12.03 -14.54 -11.21
C ASN A 276 -11.45 -15.68 -10.37
N VAL A 277 -10.36 -15.44 -9.64
CA VAL A 277 -9.76 -16.40 -8.72
C VAL A 277 -10.58 -16.37 -7.42
N THR A 278 -11.07 -17.54 -7.02
CA THR A 278 -11.87 -17.72 -5.79
C THR A 278 -11.22 -18.65 -4.79
N GLU A 279 -10.16 -19.35 -5.18
CA GLU A 279 -9.44 -20.22 -4.27
C GLU A 279 -8.66 -19.40 -3.23
N GLY A 280 -8.56 -19.94 -2.02
CA GLY A 280 -7.70 -19.37 -0.98
C GLY A 280 -6.25 -19.81 -1.15
N PRO A 281 -5.35 -19.37 -0.25
CA PRO A 281 -3.94 -19.72 -0.32
C PRO A 281 -3.72 -21.23 -0.44
N ALA A 282 -2.86 -21.63 -1.36
CA ALA A 282 -2.45 -23.02 -1.52
C ALA A 282 -1.80 -23.54 -0.23
N ARG A 283 -2.05 -24.81 0.10
CA ARG A 283 -1.41 -25.44 1.26
C ARG A 283 0.11 -25.48 1.09
N LEU A 284 0.82 -24.85 2.01
CA LEU A 284 2.28 -24.86 2.09
C LEU A 284 2.71 -25.23 3.52
N SER A 285 3.50 -26.30 3.66
CA SER A 285 4.11 -26.72 4.93
C SER A 285 5.60 -26.52 4.83
N VAL A 286 6.17 -25.76 5.78
CA VAL A 286 7.60 -25.50 5.85
C VAL A 286 8.13 -25.85 7.23
N ARG A 287 9.38 -26.33 7.27
CA ARG A 287 10.11 -26.55 8.51
C ARG A 287 11.54 -26.06 8.37
N ALA A 288 12.12 -25.69 9.51
CA ALA A 288 13.53 -25.44 9.61
C ALA A 288 14.22 -26.58 10.37
N ALA A 289 15.46 -26.87 10.02
CA ALA A 289 16.36 -27.65 10.86
C ALA A 289 17.54 -26.77 11.26
N GLU A 290 17.87 -26.81 12.54
CA GLU A 290 18.94 -26.03 13.16
C GLU A 290 20.20 -26.89 13.24
N ASP A 291 21.30 -26.45 12.64
CA ASP A 291 22.64 -26.89 13.02
C ASP A 291 23.34 -25.77 13.79
N GLU A 292 24.00 -24.86 13.08
CA GLU A 292 24.71 -23.71 13.67
C GLU A 292 23.84 -22.44 13.74
N TRP A 293 22.70 -22.47 13.05
CA TRP A 293 21.74 -21.37 12.95
C TRP A 293 20.50 -21.61 13.80
N TYR A 294 20.09 -20.63 14.58
CA TYR A 294 18.77 -20.62 15.20
C TYR A 294 17.72 -20.26 14.15
N ALA A 295 16.65 -21.06 14.05
CA ALA A 295 15.68 -20.92 12.98
C ALA A 295 14.26 -20.63 13.49
N SER A 296 13.55 -19.76 12.79
CA SER A 296 12.16 -19.43 13.11
C SER A 296 11.33 -19.32 11.84
N VAL A 297 10.27 -20.12 11.73
CA VAL A 297 9.28 -19.99 10.66
C VAL A 297 8.41 -18.77 10.94
N SER A 298 8.42 -17.81 10.01
CA SER A 298 7.56 -16.64 10.07
C SER A 298 6.09 -17.03 9.96
N ARG A 299 5.23 -16.31 10.68
CA ARG A 299 3.77 -16.44 10.55
C ARG A 299 3.20 -15.53 9.45
N GLN A 300 4.05 -14.88 8.67
CA GLN A 300 3.64 -14.02 7.56
C GLN A 300 3.52 -14.83 6.27
N ARG A 301 2.51 -14.45 5.47
CA ARG A 301 2.36 -14.68 4.03
C ARG A 301 2.45 -13.31 3.36
N TYR A 302 3.23 -13.16 2.29
CA TYR A 302 3.49 -11.86 1.68
C TYR A 302 2.61 -11.56 0.47
N GLY A 303 2.23 -12.58 -0.31
CA GLY A 303 1.26 -12.41 -1.39
C GLY A 303 1.86 -12.06 -2.75
N GLU A 304 1.06 -12.26 -3.80
CA GLU A 304 1.41 -11.93 -5.19
C GLU A 304 1.85 -10.47 -5.36
N VAL A 305 1.16 -9.52 -4.72
CA VAL A 305 1.53 -8.09 -4.84
C VAL A 305 2.93 -7.84 -4.29
N PHE A 306 3.33 -8.53 -3.22
CA PHE A 306 4.68 -8.42 -2.68
C PHE A 306 5.72 -8.97 -3.66
N VAL A 307 5.50 -10.18 -4.19
CA VAL A 307 6.37 -10.81 -5.21
C VAL A 307 6.53 -9.88 -6.41
N ARG A 308 5.42 -9.33 -6.91
CA ARG A 308 5.42 -8.42 -8.04
C ARG A 308 6.23 -7.15 -7.77
N VAL A 309 6.12 -6.56 -6.58
CA VAL A 309 6.87 -5.33 -6.24
C VAL A 309 8.35 -5.62 -5.96
N ALA A 310 8.69 -6.74 -5.32
CA ALA A 310 10.08 -7.19 -5.15
C ALA A 310 10.78 -7.34 -6.50
N LEU A 311 10.12 -8.01 -7.46
CA LEU A 311 10.67 -8.17 -8.81
C LEU A 311 10.78 -6.83 -9.57
N ARG A 312 9.92 -5.84 -9.31
CA ARG A 312 10.04 -4.50 -9.92
C ARG A 312 11.32 -3.76 -9.55
N ALA A 313 12.05 -4.19 -8.52
CA ALA A 313 13.34 -3.60 -8.15
C ALA A 313 14.48 -3.93 -9.13
N GLY A 314 14.32 -4.97 -9.97
CA GLY A 314 15.34 -5.39 -10.94
C GLY A 314 14.81 -5.63 -12.35
N VAL A 315 13.50 -5.86 -12.53
CA VAL A 315 12.91 -6.13 -13.84
C VAL A 315 11.73 -5.23 -14.18
N ASN A 316 11.41 -5.13 -15.47
CA ASN A 316 10.30 -4.30 -15.94
C ASN A 316 8.92 -4.79 -15.47
N ARG A 317 7.92 -3.92 -15.58
CA ARG A 317 6.53 -4.16 -15.14
C ARG A 317 5.92 -5.46 -15.65
N SER A 318 6.09 -5.75 -16.93
CA SER A 318 5.45 -6.91 -17.57
C SER A 318 6.09 -8.21 -17.11
N ALA A 319 7.43 -8.23 -17.02
CA ALA A 319 8.16 -9.38 -16.49
C ALA A 319 7.78 -9.68 -15.03
N ALA A 320 7.78 -8.67 -14.16
CA ALA A 320 7.41 -8.83 -12.76
C ALA A 320 5.97 -9.33 -12.57
N ALA A 321 5.02 -8.82 -13.37
CA ALA A 321 3.63 -9.25 -13.29
C ALA A 321 3.44 -10.70 -13.76
N ARG A 322 4.08 -11.12 -14.86
CA ARG A 322 3.99 -12.50 -15.34
C ARG A 322 4.64 -13.49 -14.37
N ALA A 323 5.80 -13.15 -13.82
CA ALA A 323 6.52 -14.00 -12.87
C ALA A 323 5.80 -14.17 -11.53
N ALA A 324 5.03 -13.16 -11.10
CA ALA A 324 4.22 -13.24 -9.89
C ALA A 324 2.88 -13.96 -10.12
N ALA A 325 2.37 -14.00 -11.35
CA ALA A 325 1.10 -14.64 -11.67
C ALA A 325 1.13 -16.14 -11.35
N GLY A 326 0.00 -16.65 -10.85
CA GLY A 326 -0.13 -18.02 -10.35
C GLY A 326 0.62 -18.26 -9.05
N TRP A 327 0.90 -17.21 -8.29
CA TRP A 327 1.34 -17.33 -6.89
C TRP A 327 0.21 -17.98 -6.10
N GLY A 328 0.48 -19.11 -5.43
CA GLY A 328 -0.53 -19.80 -4.64
C GLY A 328 -0.36 -19.58 -3.12
N SER A 329 0.88 -19.53 -2.62
CA SER A 329 1.19 -19.17 -1.23
C SER A 329 2.69 -18.97 -1.06
N ASP A 330 3.11 -18.32 0.02
CA ASP A 330 4.50 -18.25 0.43
C ASP A 330 4.69 -18.32 1.95
N ALA A 331 5.94 -18.60 2.36
CA ALA A 331 6.36 -18.57 3.75
C ALA A 331 7.83 -18.17 3.83
N ARG A 332 8.23 -17.50 4.91
CA ARG A 332 9.63 -17.16 5.19
C ARG A 332 10.14 -17.92 6.41
N ILE A 333 11.37 -18.38 6.34
CA ILE A 333 12.12 -18.90 7.48
C ILE A 333 13.28 -17.94 7.76
N ASP A 334 13.38 -17.51 9.01
CA ASP A 334 14.45 -16.65 9.52
C ASP A 334 15.53 -17.52 10.15
N PHE A 335 16.79 -17.27 9.78
CA PHE A 335 17.96 -17.91 10.39
C PHE A 335 18.84 -16.83 11.01
N VAL A 336 19.33 -17.09 12.23
CA VAL A 336 20.26 -16.20 12.94
C VAL A 336 21.37 -17.01 13.58
N ASN A 337 22.62 -16.67 13.31
CA ASN A 337 23.77 -17.33 13.92
C ASN A 337 24.18 -16.66 15.26
N PRO A 338 25.14 -17.23 16.02
CA PRO A 338 25.60 -16.63 17.28
C PRO A 338 26.23 -15.23 17.13
N ALA A 339 26.79 -14.90 15.97
CA ALA A 339 27.31 -13.57 15.64
C ALA A 339 26.20 -12.55 15.31
N ARG A 340 24.94 -13.00 15.26
CA ARG A 340 23.73 -12.23 14.90
C ARG A 340 23.64 -11.84 13.42
N GLU A 341 24.40 -12.51 12.58
CA GLU A 341 24.20 -12.49 11.12
C GLU A 341 22.90 -13.21 10.76
N ARG A 342 22.35 -12.89 9.59
CA ARG A 342 20.98 -13.26 9.23
C ARG A 342 20.91 -13.88 7.85
N GLY A 343 20.22 -15.01 7.77
CA GLY A 343 19.81 -15.66 6.54
C GLY A 343 18.30 -15.79 6.46
N TYR A 344 17.77 -15.78 5.24
CA TYR A 344 16.35 -15.95 4.98
C TYR A 344 16.13 -16.99 3.92
N ALA A 345 15.17 -17.89 4.15
CA ALA A 345 14.63 -18.74 3.11
C ALA A 345 13.18 -18.33 2.82
N TRP A 346 12.97 -17.72 1.66
CA TRP A 346 11.63 -17.38 1.18
C TRP A 346 11.13 -18.50 0.27
N VAL A 347 10.14 -19.25 0.74
CA VAL A 347 9.55 -20.40 0.06
C VAL A 347 8.31 -19.93 -0.67
N LEU A 348 8.32 -20.00 -2.01
CA LEU A 348 7.22 -19.59 -2.87
C LEU A 348 6.62 -20.80 -3.57
N ARG A 349 5.31 -20.98 -3.42
CA ARG A 349 4.53 -22.04 -4.07
C ARG A 349 3.63 -21.41 -5.14
N PHE A 350 3.66 -21.99 -6.33
CA PHE A 350 2.85 -21.59 -7.47
C PHE A 350 1.78 -22.63 -7.79
N ASP A 351 0.77 -22.23 -8.56
CA ASP A 351 -0.35 -23.07 -8.96
C ASP A 351 0.10 -24.25 -9.81
N ASP A 352 1.01 -23.98 -10.75
CA ASP A 352 1.57 -24.97 -11.65
C ASP A 352 3.09 -24.83 -11.89
N ALA A 353 3.64 -25.84 -12.56
CA ALA A 353 5.07 -25.92 -12.83
C ALA A 353 5.56 -24.88 -13.85
N ALA A 354 4.67 -24.40 -14.72
CA ALA A 354 5.00 -23.34 -15.69
C ALA A 354 5.16 -22.00 -14.96
N ASN A 355 4.24 -21.66 -14.04
CA ASN A 355 4.36 -20.47 -13.18
C ASN A 355 5.66 -20.50 -12.36
N ALA A 356 5.98 -21.62 -11.71
CA ALA A 356 7.22 -21.74 -10.94
C ALA A 356 8.49 -21.61 -11.80
N THR A 357 8.44 -22.07 -13.05
CA THR A 357 9.55 -21.95 -14.01
C THR A 357 9.70 -20.51 -14.51
N GLU A 358 8.59 -19.85 -14.82
CA GLU A 358 8.57 -18.44 -15.24
C GLU A 358 9.07 -17.53 -14.12
N PHE A 359 8.62 -17.76 -12.88
CA PHE A 359 9.15 -17.06 -11.72
C PHE A 359 10.66 -17.20 -11.60
N ARG A 360 11.18 -18.43 -11.65
CA ARG A 360 12.62 -18.70 -11.50
C ARG A 360 13.43 -17.97 -12.57
N ALA A 361 13.01 -18.03 -13.83
CA ALA A 361 13.72 -17.37 -14.93
C ALA A 361 13.77 -15.84 -14.73
N VAL A 362 12.69 -15.23 -14.25
CA VAL A 362 12.65 -13.79 -13.98
C VAL A 362 13.40 -13.43 -12.71
N ALA A 363 13.42 -14.29 -11.70
CA ALA A 363 14.25 -14.10 -10.51
C ALA A 363 15.75 -14.18 -10.84
N GLU A 364 16.18 -15.08 -11.73
CA GLU A 364 17.56 -15.13 -12.25
C GLU A 364 17.91 -13.86 -13.06
N ALA A 365 16.97 -13.35 -13.86
CA ALA A 365 17.16 -12.07 -14.55
C ALA A 365 17.25 -10.89 -13.56
N TRP A 366 16.42 -10.87 -12.52
CA TRP A 366 16.49 -9.88 -11.44
C TRP A 366 17.85 -9.92 -10.73
N LEU A 367 18.38 -11.11 -10.46
CA LEU A 367 19.70 -11.29 -9.85
C LEU A 367 20.81 -10.80 -10.77
N SER A 368 20.71 -11.07 -12.08
CA SER A 368 21.69 -10.63 -13.08
C SER A 368 21.82 -9.10 -13.18
N GLU A 369 20.78 -8.37 -12.81
CA GLU A 369 20.78 -6.90 -12.79
C GLU A 369 21.31 -6.30 -11.47
N ARG A 370 21.38 -7.09 -10.39
CA ARG A 370 21.61 -6.59 -9.02
C ARG A 370 22.76 -7.26 -8.27
N ALA A 371 23.29 -8.35 -8.80
CA ALA A 371 24.31 -9.15 -8.16
C ALA A 371 25.23 -9.77 -9.23
N GLU A 372 26.46 -10.09 -8.82
CA GLU A 372 27.41 -10.82 -9.65
C GLU A 372 27.36 -12.31 -9.30
N TYR A 373 27.36 -13.18 -10.31
CA TYR A 373 27.38 -14.62 -10.06
C TYR A 373 28.81 -15.09 -9.77
N ASP A 374 28.99 -15.77 -8.63
CA ASP A 374 30.25 -16.44 -8.27
C ASP A 374 30.17 -17.93 -8.65
N ASP A 375 30.92 -18.31 -9.68
CA ASP A 375 31.01 -19.69 -10.15
C ASP A 375 31.61 -20.66 -9.11
N ALA A 376 32.43 -20.18 -8.18
CA ALA A 376 33.11 -21.00 -7.19
C ALA A 376 32.15 -21.46 -6.08
N THR A 377 31.25 -20.58 -5.65
CA THR A 377 30.25 -20.85 -4.61
C THR A 377 28.89 -21.25 -5.19
N GLY A 378 28.62 -20.91 -6.44
CA GLY A 378 27.31 -21.06 -7.06
C GLY A 378 26.25 -20.11 -6.48
N THR A 379 26.68 -18.96 -5.95
CA THR A 379 25.83 -17.93 -5.36
C THR A 379 25.88 -16.64 -6.17
N TRP A 380 24.90 -15.76 -5.93
CA TRP A 380 24.89 -14.40 -6.45
C TRP A 380 25.28 -13.44 -5.33
N VAL A 381 26.31 -12.63 -5.54
CA VAL A 381 26.83 -11.68 -4.56
C VAL A 381 26.34 -10.28 -4.93
N GLY A 382 25.44 -9.72 -4.10
CA GLY A 382 24.91 -8.37 -4.27
C GLY A 382 25.37 -7.44 -3.15
N GLU A 383 25.04 -6.15 -3.29
CA GLU A 383 25.38 -5.13 -2.29
C GLU A 383 24.71 -5.40 -0.92
N ASP A 384 23.46 -5.87 -0.95
CA ASP A 384 22.64 -6.08 0.25
C ASP A 384 22.87 -7.46 0.92
N GLY A 385 23.53 -8.38 0.24
CA GLY A 385 23.75 -9.76 0.68
C GLY A 385 23.96 -10.74 -0.47
N GLU A 386 24.12 -12.01 -0.14
CA GLU A 386 24.17 -13.10 -1.11
C GLU A 386 22.80 -13.71 -1.39
N TYR A 387 22.67 -14.39 -2.53
CA TYR A 387 21.44 -15.03 -2.96
C TYR A 387 21.68 -16.39 -3.62
N ARG A 388 20.71 -17.29 -3.46
CA ARG A 388 20.66 -18.55 -4.21
C ARG A 388 19.23 -19.03 -4.42
N LEU A 389 18.91 -19.45 -5.64
CA LEU A 389 17.60 -20.03 -5.99
C LEU A 389 17.66 -21.56 -6.01
N ALA A 390 16.97 -22.19 -5.07
CA ALA A 390 16.80 -23.63 -5.00
C ALA A 390 15.39 -24.04 -5.46
N ARG A 391 15.27 -25.18 -6.15
CA ARG A 391 13.97 -25.77 -6.49
C ARG A 391 13.66 -26.87 -5.49
N ALA A 392 12.55 -26.74 -4.76
CA ALA A 392 12.11 -27.75 -3.80
C ALA A 392 11.32 -28.88 -4.48
N ASP A 393 10.41 -28.51 -5.40
CA ASP A 393 9.67 -29.43 -6.26
C ASP A 393 9.27 -28.75 -7.59
N ASP A 394 8.33 -29.32 -8.34
CA ASP A 394 7.88 -28.78 -9.63
C ASP A 394 7.16 -27.42 -9.53
N ARG A 395 6.59 -27.10 -8.36
CA ARG A 395 5.77 -25.91 -8.10
C ARG A 395 6.32 -25.00 -7.01
N THR A 396 7.40 -25.38 -6.34
CA THR A 396 7.96 -24.63 -5.22
C THR A 396 9.41 -24.26 -5.44
N VAL A 397 9.68 -22.96 -5.31
CA VAL A 397 11.01 -22.36 -5.38
C VAL A 397 11.36 -21.78 -4.00
N VAL A 398 12.61 -21.95 -3.59
CA VAL A 398 13.15 -21.36 -2.36
C VAL A 398 14.20 -20.34 -2.76
N TRP A 399 13.97 -19.09 -2.41
CA TRP A 399 14.93 -18.01 -2.56
C TRP A 399 15.66 -17.82 -1.23
N LEU A 400 16.92 -18.23 -1.21
CA LEU A 400 17.83 -18.03 -0.10
C LEU A 400 18.49 -16.67 -0.26
N ALA A 401 18.51 -15.86 0.79
CA ALA A 401 19.09 -14.52 0.77
C ALA A 401 19.66 -14.12 2.13
N GLY A 402 20.75 -13.37 2.16
CA GLY A 402 21.32 -12.81 3.38
C GLY A 402 22.83 -13.04 3.49
N ASP A 403 23.26 -13.45 4.68
CA ASP A 403 24.64 -13.79 5.00
C ASP A 403 25.24 -14.86 4.06
N ASP A 404 26.50 -14.69 3.68
CA ASP A 404 27.21 -15.54 2.72
C ASP A 404 27.37 -16.98 3.24
N ASP A 405 27.78 -17.14 4.50
CA ASP A 405 27.90 -18.44 5.13
C ASP A 405 26.54 -19.18 5.16
N PHE A 406 25.44 -18.47 5.43
CA PHE A 406 24.10 -19.06 5.32
C PHE A 406 23.78 -19.48 3.88
N VAL A 407 23.92 -18.58 2.91
CA VAL A 407 23.50 -18.81 1.52
C VAL A 407 24.32 -19.92 0.88
N ALA A 408 25.62 -20.02 1.18
CA ALA A 408 26.48 -21.07 0.68
C ALA A 408 26.11 -22.46 1.26
N ASN A 409 25.80 -22.53 2.55
CA ASN A 409 25.68 -23.82 3.25
C ASN A 409 24.24 -24.34 3.40
N ALA A 410 23.22 -23.49 3.24
CA ALA A 410 21.83 -23.90 3.43
C ALA A 410 21.41 -25.03 2.45
N SER A 411 20.68 -26.03 2.92
CA SER A 411 20.14 -27.10 2.08
C SER A 411 18.62 -27.11 2.09
N VAL A 412 18.04 -27.42 0.92
CA VAL A 412 16.58 -27.48 0.71
C VAL A 412 16.21 -28.91 0.34
N ALA A 413 15.24 -29.48 1.05
CA ALA A 413 14.74 -30.82 0.79
C ALA A 413 13.24 -30.93 1.05
N VAL A 414 12.54 -31.70 0.23
CA VAL A 414 11.12 -32.03 0.45
C VAL A 414 11.02 -33.41 1.10
N THR A 415 10.29 -33.50 2.21
CA THR A 415 9.98 -34.78 2.87
C THR A 415 8.50 -34.84 3.17
N ASN A 416 7.80 -35.86 2.66
CA ASN A 416 6.35 -36.03 2.86
C ASN A 416 5.51 -34.79 2.47
N GLY A 417 5.94 -34.05 1.44
CA GLY A 417 5.27 -32.83 0.98
C GLY A 417 5.50 -31.58 1.84
N GLU A 418 6.42 -31.65 2.80
CA GLU A 418 6.88 -30.51 3.60
C GLU A 418 8.25 -30.04 3.11
N VAL A 419 8.39 -28.73 2.90
CA VAL A 419 9.66 -28.11 2.46
C VAL A 419 10.52 -27.84 3.69
N GLY A 420 11.63 -28.54 3.80
CA GLY A 420 12.63 -28.34 4.83
C GLY A 420 13.78 -27.48 4.33
N VAL A 421 14.17 -26.47 5.12
CA VAL A 421 15.42 -25.73 4.94
C VAL A 421 16.30 -25.95 6.16
N LYS A 422 17.56 -26.29 5.93
CA LYS A 422 18.54 -26.57 6.98
C LYS A 422 19.77 -25.69 6.79
N ALA A 423 20.24 -25.05 7.85
CA ALA A 423 21.45 -24.23 7.87
C ALA A 423 22.27 -24.48 9.13
#